data_AF-A0A1G6X0V6-F1
#
_entry.id   AF-A0A1G6X0V6-F1
#
_cell.length_a   1.000
_cell.length_b   1.000
_cell.length_c   1.000
_cell.angle_alpha   90.00
_cell.angle_beta   90.00
_cell.angle_gamma   90.00
#
_symmetry.space_group_name_H-M   'P 1'
#
loop_
_entity.id
_entity.type
_entity.pdbx_description
1 polymer ?
#
loop_
_entity_poly.entity_id
_entity_poly.type
_entity_poly.pdbx_seq_one_letter_code
_entity_poly.pdbx_strand_id
1 'polypeptide(L)' 'MTSFYILLKIIALLAVVIIPFCGPKRKKAAPLSGISKLAVNEDGFLENFVDNPEDHHHA' A
#
# COMPACT_ATOMS: atom_id res chain seq x y z
N MET A 1 24.05 25.54 25.17
CA MET A 1 22.93 26.20 24.48
C MET A 1 23.21 26.33 22.99
N THR A 2 24.19 27.15 22.59
CA THR A 2 24.44 27.54 21.18
C THR A 2 24.78 26.38 20.24
N SER A 3 25.57 25.40 20.66
CA SER A 3 25.92 24.24 19.82
C SER A 3 24.72 23.37 19.45
N PHE A 4 23.77 23.18 20.40
CA PHE A 4 22.53 22.45 20.16
C PHE A 4 21.65 23.16 19.14
N TYR A 5 21.54 24.49 19.23
CA TYR A 5 20.77 25.28 18.25
C TYR A 5 21.36 25.19 16.84
N ILE A 6 22.69 25.17 16.73
CA ILE A 6 23.37 25.00 15.44
C ILE A 6 23.10 23.61 14.86
N LEU A 7 23.20 22.56 15.68
CA LEU A 7 22.92 21.19 15.27
C LEU A 7 21.46 21.04 14.81
N LEU A 8 20.51 21.58 15.57
CA LEU A 8 19.09 21.52 15.26
C LEU A 8 18.76 22.24 13.95
N LYS A 9 19.41 23.38 13.70
CA LYS A 9 19.26 24.17 12.47
C LYS A 9 19.76 23.42 11.25
N ILE A 10 20.89 22.70 11.38
CA ILE A 10 21.44 21.88 10.29
C ILE A 10 20.50 20.70 9.99
N ILE A 11 20.02 20.00 11.02
CA ILE A 11 19.09 18.87 10.85
C ILE A 11 17.77 19.34 10.21
N ALA A 12 17.25 20.49 10.61
CA ALA A 12 16.04 21.06 10.03
C ALA A 12 16.20 21.39 8.53
N LEU A 13 17.32 21.99 8.15
CA LEU A 13 17.64 22.27 6.73
C LEU A 13 17.72 20.98 5.90
N LEU A 14 18.34 19.92 6.43
CA LEU A 14 18.41 18.63 5.74
C LEU A 14 17.02 17.97 5.62
N ALA A 15 16.21 18.02 6.67
CA ALA A 15 14.87 17.45 6.66
C ALA A 15 13.96 18.10 5.61
N VAL A 16 14.04 19.43 5.45
CA VAL A 16 13.27 20.18 4.43
C VAL A 16 13.59 19.72 3.00
N VAL A 17 14.81 19.26 2.74
CA VAL A 17 15.21 18.75 1.41
C VAL A 17 14.83 17.27 1.26
N ILE A 18 15.02 16.47 2.30
CA ILE A 18 14.80 15.02 2.24
C ILE A 18 13.32 14.67 2.20
N ILE A 19 12.46 15.35 2.97
CA ILE A 19 11.01 15.07 3.04
C ILE A 19 10.31 15.14 1.67
N PRO A 20 10.48 16.20 0.85
CA PRO A 20 9.87 16.24 -0.48
C PRO A 20 10.52 15.24 -1.47
N PHE A 21 11.80 14.91 -1.29
CA PHE A 21 12.48 13.88 -2.09
C PHE A 21 12.00 12.46 -1.74
N CYS A 22 11.69 12.22 -0.48
CA CYS A 22 11.06 11.02 0.03
C CYS A 22 9.55 11.10 -0.29
N GLY A 23 9.22 11.21 -1.58
CA GLY A 23 7.86 11.08 -2.08
C GLY A 23 7.21 9.77 -1.59
N PRO A 24 5.88 9.63 -1.75
CA PRO A 24 5.14 8.50 -1.22
C PRO A 24 5.87 7.20 -1.54
N LYS A 25 6.33 6.52 -0.48
CA LYS A 25 6.98 5.21 -0.56
C LYS A 25 6.14 4.41 -1.53
N ARG A 26 6.69 4.09 -2.72
CA ARG A 26 6.02 3.22 -3.68
C ARG A 26 5.86 1.88 -2.97
N LYS A 27 4.74 1.71 -2.26
CA LYS A 27 4.24 0.39 -1.88
C LYS A 27 4.19 -0.33 -3.21
N LYS A 28 4.95 -1.41 -3.35
CA LYS A 28 4.79 -2.30 -4.51
C LYS A 28 3.29 -2.50 -4.63
N ALA A 29 2.68 -1.98 -5.70
CA ALA A 29 1.31 -2.32 -5.99
C ALA A 29 1.31 -3.84 -5.98
N ALA A 30 0.57 -4.43 -5.04
CA ALA A 30 0.34 -5.87 -5.12
C ALA A 30 -0.09 -6.13 -6.57
N PRO A 31 0.47 -7.15 -7.25
CA PRO A 31 -0.02 -7.47 -8.57
C PRO A 31 -1.53 -7.57 -8.44
N LEU A 32 -2.27 -6.75 -9.19
CA LEU A 32 -3.71 -6.84 -9.34
C LEU A 32 -3.98 -8.15 -10.07
N SER A 33 -3.76 -9.25 -9.36
CA SER A 33 -4.09 -10.60 -9.73
C SER A 33 -5.58 -10.74 -9.48
N GLY A 34 -6.35 -10.39 -10.50
CA GLY A 34 -7.79 -10.54 -10.47
C GLY A 34 -8.46 -9.33 -11.07
N ILE A 35 -8.74 -9.41 -12.37
CA ILE A 35 -10.04 -8.97 -12.88
C ILE A 35 -11.07 -9.35 -11.82
N SER A 36 -11.74 -8.36 -11.22
CA SER A 36 -12.74 -8.58 -10.18
C SER A 36 -13.71 -9.63 -10.71
N LYS A 37 -13.76 -10.80 -10.06
CA LYS A 37 -14.61 -11.92 -10.46
C LYS A 37 -16.06 -11.66 -10.04
N LEU A 38 -16.59 -10.45 -10.22
CA LEU A 38 -17.98 -10.16 -9.93
C LEU A 38 -18.85 -10.60 -11.13
N ALA A 39 -19.77 -11.52 -10.91
CA ALA A 39 -20.76 -11.97 -11.88
C ALA A 39 -22.17 -11.79 -11.31
N VAL A 40 -23.17 -11.70 -12.19
CA VAL A 40 -24.58 -11.61 -11.80
C VAL A 40 -25.14 -13.03 -11.78
N ASN A 41 -25.67 -13.48 -10.64
CA ASN A 41 -26.35 -14.76 -10.50
C ASN A 41 -27.70 -14.74 -11.26
N GLU A 42 -28.31 -15.91 -11.48
CA GLU A 42 -29.63 -16.09 -12.11
C GLU A 42 -30.73 -15.29 -11.39
N ASP A 43 -30.56 -15.05 -10.09
CA ASP A 43 -31.44 -14.21 -9.25
C ASP A 43 -31.21 -12.70 -9.42
N GLY A 44 -30.26 -12.28 -10.26
CA GLY A 44 -29.97 -10.87 -10.57
C GLY A 44 -29.05 -10.16 -9.58
N PHE A 45 -28.46 -10.87 -8.61
CA PHE A 45 -27.54 -10.31 -7.62
C PHE A 45 -26.08 -10.42 -8.05
N LEU A 46 -25.28 -9.39 -7.72
CA LEU A 46 -23.83 -9.40 -7.95
C LEU A 46 -23.12 -10.23 -6.87
N GLU A 47 -22.46 -11.31 -7.28
CA GLU A 47 -21.69 -12.19 -6.41
C GLU A 47 -20.26 -12.39 -6.94
N ASN A 48 -19.33 -12.70 -6.03
CA ASN A 48 -17.94 -12.96 -6.39
C ASN A 48 -17.81 -14.43 -6.83
N PHE A 49 -17.49 -14.66 -8.09
CA PHE A 49 -17.16 -15.95 -8.68
C PHE A 49 -15.87 -16.48 -8.03
N VAL A 50 -16.00 -17.25 -6.96
CA VAL A 50 -14.92 -18.06 -6.43
C VAL A 50 -14.75 -19.22 -7.38
N ASP A 51 -13.88 -19.03 -8.36
CA ASP A 51 -13.28 -20.13 -9.11
C ASP A 51 -12.52 -20.95 -8.08
N ASN A 52 -13.15 -22.03 -7.62
CA ASN A 52 -12.71 -22.88 -6.54
C ASN A 52 -11.47 -23.67 -6.99
N PRO A 53 -10.25 -23.42 -6.46
CA PRO A 53 -9.33 -24.52 -6.29
C PRO A 53 -9.70 -25.16 -4.95
N GLU A 54 -10.33 -26.33 -4.97
CA GLU A 54 -10.47 -27.11 -3.75
C GLU A 54 -9.12 -27.21 -3.01
N ASP A 55 -9.21 -27.20 -1.69
CA ASP A 55 -8.29 -27.85 -0.77
C ASP A 55 -6.82 -27.39 -0.75
N HIS A 56 -6.53 -26.38 0.05
CA HIS A 56 -5.29 -26.34 0.84
C HIS A 56 -5.49 -25.65 2.20
N HIS A 57 -6.42 -26.16 3.01
CA HIS A 57 -6.42 -25.89 4.45
C HIS A 57 -6.78 -27.19 5.19
N HIS A 58 -5.82 -28.12 5.23
CA HIS A 58 -5.79 -29.16 6.25
C HIS A 58 -4.86 -28.69 7.37
N ALA A 59 -5.36 -28.84 8.61
CA ALA A 59 -4.73 -28.46 9.86
C ALA A 59 -3.39 -29.15 10.12
#